data_AF-A0A2M8ITL0-F1
#
_entry.id   AF-A0A2M8ITL0-F1
#
_cell.length_a   1.000
_cell.length_b   1.000
_cell.length_c   1.000
_cell.angle_alpha   90.00
_cell.angle_beta   90.00
_cell.angle_gamma   90.00
#
_symmetry.space_group_name_H-M   'P 1'
#
loop_
_entity.id
_entity.type
_entity.pdbx_description
1 polymer ?
#
loop_
_entity_poly.entity_id
_entity_poly.type
_entity_poly.pdbx_seq_one_letter_code
_entity_poly.pdbx_strand_id
1 'polypeptide(L)'
;MVTPGAAPLDHFSEAALFARLEDLALAALEETVTPQDLQQRLAALPVPDLRSAAPIRFAGRTLVLTEAAPGGILPELAAGLLADRYAVPSVWSAVVNEVPRVMICDGLPDETGAAGLFHLAAPVWSEARPR
;
A
#
# COMPACT_ATOMS: atom_id res chain seq x y z
N MET A 1 15.74 14.65 0.02
CA MET A 1 15.25 13.95 -1.18
C MET A 1 13.74 13.87 -1.02
N VAL A 2 12.97 14.63 -1.80
CA VAL A 2 11.50 14.56 -1.75
C VAL A 2 11.13 13.22 -2.38
N THR A 3 10.45 12.33 -1.65
CA THR A 3 9.88 11.12 -2.23
C THR A 3 8.80 11.57 -3.20
N PRO A 4 9.03 11.55 -4.53
CA PRO A 4 8.04 11.98 -5.49
C PRO A 4 7.04 10.83 -5.65
N GLY A 5 5.78 11.05 -5.34
CA GLY A 5 4.71 10.12 -5.69
C GLY A 5 3.74 9.82 -4.57
N ALA A 6 2.50 9.52 -4.94
CA ALA A 6 1.48 9.18 -3.98
C ALA A 6 1.70 7.72 -3.53
N ALA A 7 2.27 7.51 -2.34
CA ALA A 7 2.48 6.16 -1.79
C ALA A 7 1.24 5.24 -1.89
N PRO A 8 -0.01 5.73 -1.72
CA PRO A 8 -1.19 4.91 -1.98
C PRO A 8 -1.33 4.44 -3.44
N LEU A 9 -1.02 5.29 -4.42
CA LEU A 9 -1.11 4.91 -5.83
C LEU A 9 -0.14 3.78 -6.13
N ASP A 10 1.10 3.89 -5.66
CA ASP A 10 2.10 2.85 -5.87
C ASP A 10 1.69 1.56 -5.17
N HIS A 11 1.22 1.65 -3.93
CA HIS A 11 0.74 0.49 -3.19
C HIS A 11 -0.40 -0.25 -3.92
N PHE A 12 -1.40 0.48 -4.42
CA PHE A 12 -2.55 -0.13 -5.10
C PHE A 12 -2.27 -0.60 -6.54
N SER A 13 -1.15 -0.18 -7.12
CA SER A 13 -0.80 -0.54 -8.50
C SER A 13 0.21 -1.70 -8.58
N GLU A 14 0.96 -1.97 -7.51
CA GLU A 14 2.11 -2.89 -7.53
C GLU A 14 1.86 -4.25 -6.86
N ALA A 15 0.64 -4.80 -6.98
CA ALA A 15 0.28 -6.09 -6.34
C ALA A 15 1.26 -7.23 -6.68
N ALA A 16 1.72 -7.31 -7.93
CA ALA A 16 2.67 -8.33 -8.36
C ALA A 16 4.06 -8.16 -7.73
N LEU A 17 4.50 -6.92 -7.49
CA LEU A 17 5.77 -6.65 -6.81
C LEU A 17 5.69 -7.05 -5.34
N PHE A 18 4.58 -6.72 -4.65
CA PHE A 18 4.36 -7.13 -3.26
C PHE A 18 4.34 -8.66 -3.12
N ALA A 19 3.66 -9.39 -4.02
CA ALA A 19 3.67 -10.85 -4.00
C ALA A 19 5.10 -11.41 -4.13
N ARG A 20 5.92 -10.86 -5.02
CA ARG A 20 7.32 -11.27 -5.18
C ARG A 20 8.18 -10.95 -3.95
N LEU A 21 7.92 -9.82 -3.28
CA LEU A 21 8.59 -9.44 -2.04
C LEU A 21 8.20 -10.39 -0.89
N GLU A 22 6.94 -10.81 -0.84
CA GLU A 22 6.45 -11.78 0.14
C GLU A 22 7.08 -13.16 -0.07
N ASP A 23 7.10 -13.67 -1.30
CA ASP A 23 7.79 -14.93 -1.65
C ASP A 23 9.27 -14.89 -1.26
N LEU A 24 9.93 -13.73 -1.45
CA LEU A 24 11.31 -13.54 -1.08
C LEU A 24 11.52 -13.51 0.44
N ALA A 25 10.65 -12.81 1.18
CA ALA A 25 10.68 -12.77 2.63
C ALA A 25 10.44 -14.15 3.25
N LEU A 26 9.51 -14.93 2.70
CA LEU A 26 9.26 -16.31 3.12
C LEU A 26 10.46 -17.22 2.85
N ALA A 27 11.06 -17.14 1.66
CA ALA A 27 12.24 -17.92 1.32
C ALA A 27 13.44 -17.59 2.22
N ALA A 28 13.56 -16.35 2.71
CA ALA A 28 14.63 -15.96 3.62
C ALA A 28 14.55 -16.64 5.01
N LEU A 29 13.43 -17.30 5.33
CA LEU A 29 13.29 -18.11 6.54
C LEU A 29 13.89 -19.52 6.39
N GLU A 30 14.24 -19.94 5.17
CA GLU A 30 14.87 -21.23 4.92
C GLU A 30 16.35 -21.21 5.31
N GLU A 31 16.81 -22.26 6.00
CA GLU A 31 18.21 -22.38 6.48
C GLU A 31 19.26 -22.33 5.36
N THR A 32 18.86 -22.61 4.12
CA THR A 32 19.73 -22.62 2.95
C THR A 32 19.95 -21.24 2.33
N VAL A 33 19.13 -20.25 2.65
CA VAL A 33 19.24 -18.91 2.04
C VAL A 33 20.23 -18.06 2.84
N THR A 34 21.28 -17.61 2.17
CA THR A 34 22.27 -16.72 2.80
C THR A 34 21.86 -15.24 2.65
N PRO A 35 22.39 -14.33 3.48
CA PRO A 35 22.18 -12.89 3.30
C PRO A 35 22.62 -12.37 1.92
N GLN A 36 23.63 -12.99 1.31
CA GLN A 36 24.10 -12.63 -0.02
C GLN A 36 23.10 -13.05 -1.11
N ASP A 37 22.49 -14.23 -0.98
CA ASP A 37 21.42 -14.67 -1.89
C ASP A 37 20.21 -13.74 -1.80
N LEU A 38 19.83 -13.34 -0.58
CA LEU A 38 18.74 -12.39 -0.33
C LEU A 38 19.03 -11.03 -0.98
N GLN A 39 20.24 -10.49 -0.79
CA GLN A 39 20.65 -9.22 -1.40
C GLN A 39 20.60 -9.30 -2.94
N GLN A 40 21.10 -10.38 -3.53
CA GLN A 40 21.09 -10.55 -4.98
C GLN A 40 19.66 -10.65 -5.53
N ARG A 41 18.78 -11.37 -4.84
CA ARG A 41 17.37 -11.51 -5.23
C ARG A 41 16.61 -10.19 -5.09
N LEU A 42 16.84 -9.43 -4.02
CA LEU A 42 16.30 -8.08 -3.84
C LEU A 42 16.74 -7.14 -4.97
N ALA A 43 18.04 -7.15 -5.31
CA ALA A 43 18.59 -6.31 -6.37
C ALA A 43 18.03 -6.62 -7.77
N ALA A 44 17.50 -7.83 -7.97
CA ALA A 44 16.88 -8.25 -9.22
C ALA A 44 15.38 -7.89 -9.33
N LEU A 45 14.77 -7.36 -8.27
CA LEU A 45 13.38 -6.90 -8.32
C LEU A 45 13.31 -5.55 -9.07
N PRO A 46 12.30 -5.36 -9.94
CA PRO A 46 12.10 -4.08 -10.58
C PRO A 46 11.72 -3.04 -9.53
N VAL A 47 12.37 -1.88 -9.58
CA VAL A 47 11.96 -0.72 -8.79
C VAL A 47 10.70 -0.14 -9.46
N PRO A 48 9.61 0.08 -8.72
CA PRO A 48 8.40 0.64 -9.30
C PRO A 48 8.64 2.09 -9.71
N ASP A 49 8.03 2.50 -10.82
CA ASP A 49 8.06 3.89 -11.26
C ASP A 49 7.31 4.77 -10.25
N LEU A 50 7.92 5.90 -9.93
CA LEU A 50 7.32 6.91 -9.06
C LEU A 50 6.24 7.67 -9.82
N ARG A 51 4.98 7.52 -9.39
CA ARG A 51 3.82 8.09 -10.09
C ARG A 51 3.19 9.24 -9.31
N SER A 52 2.77 10.25 -10.05
CA SER A 52 1.86 11.27 -9.52
C SER A 52 0.42 10.82 -9.75
N ALA A 53 -0.42 10.88 -8.72
CA ALA A 53 -1.84 10.59 -8.87
C ALA A 53 -2.55 11.69 -9.67
N ALA A 54 -3.50 11.29 -10.49
CA ALA A 54 -4.37 12.21 -11.20
C ALA A 54 -5.22 13.04 -10.21
N PRO A 55 -5.39 14.35 -10.43
CA PRO A 55 -6.13 15.20 -9.51
C PRO A 55 -7.62 14.85 -9.52
N ILE A 56 -8.18 14.64 -8.34
CA ILE A 56 -9.63 14.51 -8.16
C ILE A 56 -10.25 15.89 -7.99
N ARG A 57 -11.39 16.11 -8.64
CA ARG A 57 -12.19 17.33 -8.50
C ARG A 57 -13.56 17.01 -7.92
N PHE A 58 -13.93 17.74 -6.86
CA PHE A 58 -15.28 17.77 -6.34
C PHE A 58 -16.07 18.93 -6.96
N ALA A 59 -17.18 18.61 -7.61
CA ALA A 59 -18.10 19.57 -8.22
C ALA A 59 -19.51 19.36 -7.64
N GLY A 60 -19.81 20.06 -6.55
CA GLY A 60 -21.05 19.87 -5.79
C GLY A 60 -21.12 18.46 -5.21
N ARG A 61 -22.06 17.65 -5.69
CA ARG A 61 -22.23 16.24 -5.28
C ARG A 61 -21.54 15.25 -6.22
N THR A 62 -20.72 15.74 -7.15
CA THR A 62 -20.06 14.94 -8.18
C THR A 62 -18.57 14.86 -7.91
N LEU A 63 -18.00 13.66 -8.06
CA LEU A 63 -16.56 13.45 -8.09
C LEU A 63 -16.14 13.20 -9.55
N VAL A 64 -15.13 13.91 -10.01
CA VAL A 64 -14.60 13.80 -11.37
C VAL A 64 -13.13 13.42 -11.31
N LEU A 65 -12.79 12.34 -12.02
CA LEU A 65 -11.43 11.90 -12.30
C LEU A 65 -11.25 11.90 -13.81
N THR A 66 -10.21 12.57 -14.29
CA THR A 66 -9.84 12.62 -15.70
C THR A 66 -8.42 12.08 -15.87
N GLU A 67 -8.11 11.52 -17.04
CA GLU A 67 -6.73 11.13 -17.39
C GLU A 67 -6.09 10.13 -16.42
N ALA A 68 -6.87 9.16 -15.92
CA ALA A 68 -6.32 8.07 -15.11
C ALA A 68 -5.18 7.36 -15.85
N ALA A 69 -4.08 7.09 -15.16
CA ALA A 69 -2.94 6.37 -15.75
C ALA A 69 -3.35 4.96 -16.24
N PRO A 70 -2.52 4.31 -17.10
CA PRO A 70 -2.82 2.97 -17.62
C PRO A 70 -3.05 1.88 -16.57
N GLY A 71 -2.59 2.10 -15.32
CA GLY A 71 -2.85 1.20 -14.17
C GLY A 71 -4.32 1.12 -13.76
N GLY A 72 -5.18 1.96 -14.34
CA GLY A 72 -6.63 1.89 -14.21
C GLY A 72 -7.21 2.96 -13.28
N ILE A 73 -8.54 3.06 -13.32
CA ILE A 73 -9.29 4.11 -12.64
C ILE A 73 -9.27 3.93 -11.12
N LEU A 74 -9.27 2.70 -10.62
CA LEU A 74 -9.45 2.43 -9.18
C LEU A 74 -8.25 2.87 -8.31
N PRO A 75 -6.99 2.53 -8.64
CA PRO A 75 -5.83 3.01 -7.89
C PRO A 75 -5.74 4.53 -7.86
N GLU A 76 -6.01 5.19 -8.99
CA GLU A 76 -6.02 6.66 -9.13
C GLU A 76 -7.11 7.30 -8.29
N LEU A 77 -8.33 6.76 -8.36
CA LEU A 77 -9.46 7.22 -7.57
C LEU A 77 -9.18 7.09 -6.07
N ALA A 78 -8.65 5.94 -5.64
CA ALA A 78 -8.31 5.71 -4.24
C ALA A 78 -7.20 6.67 -3.78
N ALA A 79 -6.11 6.79 -4.54
CA ALA A 79 -4.99 7.65 -4.19
C ALA A 79 -5.40 9.13 -4.11
N GLY A 80 -6.18 9.61 -5.08
CA GLY A 80 -6.66 11.00 -5.06
C GLY A 80 -7.63 11.27 -3.90
N LEU A 81 -8.49 10.31 -3.53
CA LEU A 81 -9.39 10.46 -2.38
C LEU A 81 -8.61 10.51 -1.06
N LEU A 82 -7.51 9.77 -0.98
CA LEU A 82 -6.65 9.76 0.20
C LEU A 82 -5.79 11.02 0.30
N ALA A 83 -5.35 11.57 -0.84
CA ALA A 83 -4.57 12.81 -0.87
C ALA A 83 -5.35 14.03 -0.33
N ASP A 84 -6.68 14.04 -0.45
CA ASP A 84 -7.54 15.09 0.13
C ASP A 84 -7.74 14.92 1.65
N ARG A 85 -7.56 13.69 2.16
CA ARG A 85 -7.86 13.32 3.55
C ARG A 85 -6.63 13.23 4.46
N TYR A 86 -5.47 12.94 3.91
CA TYR A 86 -4.23 12.68 4.66
C TYR A 86 -3.11 13.54 4.12
N ALA A 87 -2.37 14.24 5.00
CA ALA A 87 -1.29 15.12 4.58
C ALA A 87 -0.03 14.34 4.16
N VAL A 88 0.28 13.26 4.88
CA VAL A 88 1.46 12.40 4.68
C VAL A 88 1.04 10.93 4.80
N PRO A 89 0.24 10.38 3.88
CA PRO A 89 -0.33 9.05 4.04
C PRO A 89 0.73 7.94 4.08
N SER A 90 0.61 7.02 5.04
CA SER A 90 1.21 5.68 4.96
C SER A 90 0.11 4.62 4.79
N VAL A 91 0.43 3.57 4.02
CA VAL A 91 -0.51 2.50 3.69
C VAL A 91 0.10 1.17 4.11
N TRP A 92 -0.70 0.39 4.84
CA TRP A 92 -0.33 -0.93 5.34
C TRP A 92 -1.43 -1.90 4.94
N SER A 93 -1.05 -3.03 4.33
CA SER A 93 -2.01 -4.06 3.92
C SER A 93 -1.56 -5.45 4.32
N ALA A 94 -2.52 -6.33 4.50
CA ALA A 94 -2.28 -7.76 4.65
C ALA A 94 -3.44 -8.55 4.07
N VAL A 95 -3.16 -9.76 3.59
CA VAL A 95 -4.19 -10.76 3.28
C VAL A 95 -4.23 -11.76 4.42
N VAL A 96 -5.37 -11.86 5.11
CA VAL A 96 -5.55 -12.76 6.26
C VAL A 96 -6.71 -13.69 5.97
N ASN A 97 -6.42 -14.99 5.83
CA ASN A 97 -7.40 -16.00 5.41
C ASN A 97 -8.10 -15.61 4.10
N GLU A 98 -7.32 -15.24 3.07
CA GLU A 98 -7.81 -14.75 1.76
C GLU A 98 -8.59 -13.44 1.79
N VAL A 99 -8.72 -12.77 2.95
CA VAL A 99 -9.43 -11.50 3.06
C VAL A 99 -8.43 -10.34 3.14
N PRO A 100 -8.44 -9.41 2.16
CA PRO A 100 -7.56 -8.24 2.19
C PRO A 100 -8.01 -7.27 3.30
N ARG A 101 -7.02 -6.70 3.98
CA ARG A 101 -7.19 -5.65 4.99
C ARG A 101 -6.23 -4.52 4.65
N VAL A 102 -6.68 -3.29 4.91
CA VAL A 102 -5.86 -2.11 4.71
C VAL A 102 -6.02 -1.16 5.90
N MET A 103 -4.90 -0.60 6.34
CA MET A 103 -4.82 0.48 7.32
C MET A 103 -4.11 1.67 6.65
N ILE A 104 -4.68 2.85 6.83
CA ILE A 104 -4.15 4.09 6.28
C ILE A 104 -4.01 5.10 7.41
N CYS A 105 -2.80 5.64 7.56
CA CYS A 105 -2.43 6.57 8.64
C CYS A 105 -1.95 7.89 8.05
N ASP A 106 -2.13 8.99 8.79
CA ASP A 106 -1.39 10.23 8.50
C ASP A 106 -0.04 10.17 9.21
N GLY A 107 1.04 9.99 8.48
CA GLY A 107 2.34 9.62 9.01
C GLY A 107 2.40 8.12 9.37
N LEU A 108 3.24 7.77 10.36
CA LEU A 108 3.35 6.40 10.85
C LEU A 108 2.16 6.02 11.75
N PRO A 109 1.84 4.72 11.86
CA PRO A 109 0.83 4.26 12.81
C PRO A 109 1.13 4.70 14.24
N ASP A 110 0.10 5.14 14.96
CA ASP A 110 0.17 5.40 16.39
C ASP A 110 0.22 4.09 17.20
N GLU A 111 0.14 4.16 18.54
CA GLU A 111 0.18 2.96 19.39
C GLU A 111 -0.91 1.93 19.03
N THR A 112 -2.10 2.39 18.67
CA THR A 112 -3.23 1.52 18.32
C THR A 112 -3.01 0.89 16.94
N GLY A 113 -2.57 1.68 15.97
CA GLY A 113 -2.25 1.20 14.63
C GLY A 113 -1.06 0.24 14.61
N ALA A 114 0.00 0.55 15.37
CA ALA A 114 1.20 -0.28 15.49
C ALA A 114 0.88 -1.66 16.07
N ALA A 115 0.03 -1.73 17.10
CA ALA A 115 -0.47 -3.01 17.61
C ALA A 115 -1.18 -3.83 16.52
N GLY A 116 -1.95 -3.16 15.64
CA GLY A 116 -2.63 -3.79 14.51
C GLY A 116 -1.69 -4.40 13.47
N LEU A 117 -0.47 -3.89 13.31
CA LEU A 117 0.50 -4.45 12.35
C LEU A 117 1.01 -5.83 12.76
N PHE A 118 1.14 -6.10 14.07
CA PHE A 118 1.67 -7.36 14.60
C PHE A 118 0.58 -8.29 15.14
N HIS A 119 -0.56 -7.74 15.55
CA HIS A 119 -1.70 -8.49 16.10
C HIS A 119 -2.90 -8.39 15.18
N LEU A 120 -3.08 -9.40 14.32
CA LEU A 120 -4.20 -9.45 13.36
C LEU A 120 -5.60 -9.59 14.02
N ALA A 121 -5.64 -9.82 15.33
CA ALA A 121 -6.86 -9.80 16.14
C ALA A 121 -7.10 -8.47 16.88
N ALA A 122 -6.26 -7.46 16.66
CA ALA A 122 -6.39 -6.15 17.31
C ALA A 122 -7.74 -5.47 16.99
N PRO A 123 -8.29 -4.67 17.92
CA PRO A 123 -9.60 -4.02 17.76
C PRO A 123 -9.78 -3.24 16.46
N VAL A 124 -8.72 -2.57 15.99
CA VAL A 124 -8.68 -1.80 14.74
C VAL A 124 -9.17 -2.59 13.51
N TRP A 125 -8.98 -3.91 13.50
CA TRP A 125 -9.44 -4.78 12.42
C TRP A 125 -10.88 -5.29 12.59
N SER A 126 -11.39 -5.29 13.82
CA SER A 126 -12.73 -5.78 14.15
C SER A 126 -13.80 -4.69 14.08
N GLU A 127 -13.42 -3.43 14.28
CA GLU A 127 -14.29 -2.26 14.24
C GLU A 127 -14.66 -1.84 12.81
N ALA A 128 -13.80 -2.17 11.83
CA ALA A 128 -13.98 -1.87 10.41
C ALA A 128 -14.84 -2.92 9.67
N ARG A 129 -16.06 -3.18 10.15
CA ARG A 129 -17.00 -4.12 9.49
C ARG A 129 -18.06 -3.38 8.66
N PRO A 130 -18.52 -3.96 7.52
CA PRO A 130 -19.68 -3.43 6.81
C PRO A 130 -20.87 -3.33 7.77
N ARG A 131 -21.56 -2.18 7.74
CA ARG A 131 -22.84 -2.02 8.44
C ARG A 131 -24.00 -2.53 7.59
#